data_AF-A0A8B4BUJ0-F1
#
_entry.id   AF-A0A8B4BUJ0-F1
#
_cell.length_a   1.000
_cell.length_b   1.000
_cell.length_c   1.000
_cell.angle_alpha   90.00
_cell.angle_beta   90.00
_cell.angle_gamma   90.00
#
_symmetry.space_group_name_H-M   'P 1'
#
loop_
_entity.id
_entity.type
_entity.pdbx_description
1 polymer ?
#
loop_
_entity_poly.entity_id
_entity_poly.type
_entity_poly.pdbx_seq_one_letter_code
_entity_poly.pdbx_strand_id
1 'polypeptide(L)'
;MFYDPEKFKRNGAGPKRIQKTLFGENTIQTLDGKKHLHRKALFLSLMGPDAQQHLAQMVRAAWEARIPEWEQKDRIVLFDIQHVKKKTPAGEWRAFSFFSIVSSQNAENLQNVNKQVDKIKVQA
;
A
#
# COMPACT_ATOMS: atom_id res chain seq x y z
N MET A 1 -20.88 18.59 -4.30
CA MET A 1 -22.03 17.71 -4.61
C MET A 1 -21.62 16.24 -4.86
N PHE A 2 -20.55 15.93 -5.59
CA PHE A 2 -20.16 14.54 -5.94
C PHE A 2 -19.83 13.62 -4.74
N TYR A 3 -19.32 14.14 -3.63
CA TYR A 3 -18.97 13.35 -2.45
C TYR A 3 -20.14 13.06 -1.50
N ASP A 4 -21.35 13.49 -1.85
CA ASP A 4 -22.56 13.23 -1.08
C ASP A 4 -22.98 11.75 -1.20
N PRO A 5 -22.88 10.95 -0.12
CA PRO A 5 -23.18 9.53 -0.15
C PRO A 5 -24.68 9.22 -0.28
N GLU A 6 -25.56 10.20 -0.10
CA GLU A 6 -27.00 10.05 -0.37
C GLU A 6 -27.31 10.16 -1.87
N LYS A 7 -26.45 10.86 -2.62
CA LYS A 7 -26.62 11.08 -4.06
C LYS A 7 -25.78 10.16 -4.94
N PHE A 8 -24.65 9.65 -4.43
CA PHE A 8 -23.71 8.83 -5.21
C PHE A 8 -23.30 7.55 -4.48
N LYS A 9 -23.21 6.46 -5.25
CA LYS A 9 -22.75 5.14 -4.80
C LYS A 9 -21.57 4.66 -5.65
N ARG A 10 -20.69 3.86 -5.04
CA ARG A 10 -19.49 3.30 -5.68
C ARG A 10 -19.69 1.86 -6.12
N ASN A 11 -20.57 1.13 -5.43
CA ASN A 11 -20.91 -0.24 -5.79
C ASN A 11 -21.46 -0.29 -7.22
N GLY A 12 -20.86 -1.13 -8.06
CA GLY A 12 -21.24 -1.29 -9.46
C GLY A 12 -20.79 -0.16 -10.41
N ALA A 13 -20.22 0.93 -9.91
CA ALA A 13 -19.82 2.07 -10.75
C ALA A 13 -18.50 1.82 -11.53
N GLY A 14 -17.59 1.02 -10.96
CA GLY A 14 -16.29 0.76 -11.56
C GLY A 14 -16.33 -0.34 -12.65
N PRO A 15 -15.81 -0.11 -13.87
CA PRO A 15 -15.74 -1.13 -14.91
C PRO A 15 -14.95 -2.38 -14.46
N LYS A 16 -15.42 -3.57 -14.87
CA LYS A 16 -14.78 -4.85 -14.51
C LYS A 16 -13.30 -4.94 -14.92
N ARG A 17 -12.91 -4.31 -16.02
CA ARG A 17 -11.50 -4.25 -16.46
C ARG A 17 -10.59 -3.61 -15.39
N ILE A 18 -11.05 -2.54 -14.75
CA ILE A 18 -10.29 -1.83 -13.72
C ILE A 18 -10.25 -2.64 -12.42
N GLN A 19 -11.34 -3.32 -12.07
CA GLN A 19 -11.37 -4.22 -10.91
C GLN A 19 -10.39 -5.39 -11.08
N LYS A 20 -10.36 -6.03 -12.25
CA LYS A 20 -9.49 -7.19 -12.51
C LYS A 20 -8.01 -6.86 -12.71
N THR A 21 -7.63 -5.58 -12.72
CA THR A 21 -6.24 -5.15 -12.96
C THR A 21 -5.71 -4.28 -11.83
N LEU A 22 -6.35 -3.14 -11.54
CA LEU A 22 -5.79 -2.13 -10.64
C LEU A 22 -6.22 -2.31 -9.18
N PHE A 23 -7.51 -2.50 -8.93
CA PHE A 23 -8.04 -2.46 -7.56
C PHE A 23 -8.20 -3.84 -6.92
N GLY A 24 -8.37 -4.90 -7.72
CA GLY A 24 -8.94 -6.16 -7.26
C GLY A 24 -10.47 -6.09 -7.19
N GLU A 25 -11.10 -7.26 -7.00
CA GLU A 25 -12.55 -7.38 -6.81
C GLU A 25 -12.92 -7.29 -5.32
N ASN A 26 -14.12 -6.79 -5.03
CA ASN A 26 -14.67 -6.68 -3.66
C ASN A 26 -13.83 -5.84 -2.68
N THR A 27 -13.14 -4.83 -3.20
CA THR A 27 -12.25 -3.95 -2.44
C THR A 27 -12.96 -2.72 -1.89
N ILE A 28 -12.28 -1.96 -1.02
CA ILE A 28 -12.84 -0.76 -0.37
C ILE A 28 -13.42 0.25 -1.38
N GLN A 29 -12.83 0.33 -2.57
CA GLN A 29 -13.25 1.20 -3.67
C GLN A 29 -14.65 0.86 -4.20
N THR A 30 -15.16 -0.35 -3.93
CA THR A 30 -16.47 -0.84 -4.38
C THR A 30 -17.54 -0.85 -3.29
N LEU A 31 -17.18 -0.46 -2.06
CA LEU A 31 -18.10 -0.47 -0.92
C LEU A 31 -18.78 0.89 -0.72
N ASP A 32 -19.97 0.86 -0.11
CA ASP A 32 -20.71 2.04 0.34
C ASP A 32 -21.16 1.91 1.81
N GLY A 33 -21.61 3.02 2.40
CA GLY A 33 -22.21 3.07 3.73
C GLY A 33 -21.32 2.52 4.85
N LYS A 34 -21.93 1.86 5.84
CA LYS A 34 -21.24 1.33 7.03
C LYS A 34 -20.11 0.35 6.69
N LYS A 35 -20.28 -0.50 5.67
CA LYS A 35 -19.26 -1.45 5.22
C LYS A 35 -18.01 -0.73 4.71
N HIS A 36 -18.21 0.33 3.92
CA HIS A 36 -17.12 1.19 3.47
C HIS A 36 -16.44 1.90 4.64
N LEU A 37 -17.21 2.52 5.54
CA LEU A 37 -16.66 3.25 6.69
C LEU A 37 -15.81 2.35 7.60
N HIS A 38 -16.32 1.15 7.92
CA HIS A 38 -15.60 0.18 8.73
C HIS A 38 -14.28 -0.25 8.07
N ARG A 39 -14.31 -0.59 6.77
CA ARG A 39 -13.09 -0.95 6.04
C ARG A 39 -12.14 0.24 5.92
N LYS A 40 -12.64 1.46 5.73
CA LYS A 40 -11.84 2.69 5.65
C LYS A 40 -11.13 2.98 6.95
N ALA A 41 -11.78 2.78 8.09
CA ALA A 41 -11.18 2.98 9.41
C ALA A 41 -9.91 2.14 9.59
N LEU A 42 -9.92 0.88 9.10
CA LEU A 42 -8.73 0.02 9.10
C LEU A 42 -7.57 0.60 8.27
N PHE A 43 -7.83 1.18 7.10
CA PHE A 43 -6.76 1.82 6.31
C PHE A 43 -6.22 3.06 7.03
N LEU A 44 -7.10 3.87 7.62
CA LEU A 44 -6.70 5.08 8.33
C LEU A 44 -5.89 4.79 9.60
N SER A 45 -6.20 3.71 10.32
CA SER A 45 -5.41 3.31 11.50
C SER A 45 -3.97 2.95 11.17
N LEU A 46 -3.69 2.60 9.91
CA LEU A 46 -2.34 2.30 9.41
C LEU A 46 -1.62 3.52 8.84
N MET A 47 -2.30 4.67 8.71
CA MET A 47 -1.79 5.87 8.05
C MET A 47 -1.56 7.03 9.04
N GLY A 48 -1.37 6.73 10.33
CA GLY A 48 -1.06 7.74 11.34
C GLY A 48 0.31 8.40 11.13
N PRO A 49 0.59 9.56 11.77
CA PRO A 49 1.83 10.30 11.60
C PRO A 49 3.10 9.46 11.82
N ASP A 50 3.13 8.60 12.85
CA ASP A 50 4.27 7.73 13.15
C ASP A 50 4.53 6.73 12.02
N ALA A 51 3.47 6.12 11.47
CA ALA A 51 3.57 5.20 10.35
C ALA A 51 4.06 5.90 9.08
N GLN A 52 3.59 7.13 8.84
CA GLN A 52 4.06 7.96 7.72
C GLN A 52 5.53 8.35 7.87
N GLN A 53 5.95 8.76 9.07
CA GLN A 53 7.34 9.10 9.36
C GLN A 53 8.25 7.88 9.21
N HIS A 54 7.85 6.73 9.76
CA HIS A 54 8.59 5.48 9.62
C HIS A 54 8.74 5.09 8.14
N LEU A 55 7.66 5.16 7.38
CA LEU A 55 7.67 4.93 5.92
C LEU A 55 8.64 5.88 5.21
N ALA A 56 8.60 7.18 5.53
CA ALA A 56 9.49 8.18 4.93
C ALA A 56 10.97 7.92 5.24
N GLN A 57 11.29 7.49 6.47
CA GLN A 57 12.65 7.11 6.86
C GLN A 57 13.12 5.88 6.08
N MET A 58 12.28 4.86 5.93
CA MET A 58 12.59 3.67 5.14
C MET A 58 12.83 4.02 3.66
N VAL A 59 11.99 4.87 3.06
CA VAL A 59 12.17 5.35 1.68
C VAL A 59 13.51 6.05 1.55
N ARG A 60 13.81 6.99 2.44
CA ARG A 60 15.04 7.77 2.42
C ARG A 60 16.26 6.87 2.49
N ALA A 61 16.33 5.97 3.46
CA ALA A 61 17.44 5.05 3.62
C ALA A 61 17.63 4.15 2.38
N ALA A 62 16.53 3.67 1.78
CA ALA A 62 16.58 2.85 0.58
C ALA A 62 17.06 3.62 -0.66
N TRP A 63 16.82 4.93 -0.73
CA TRP A 63 17.31 5.80 -1.80
C TRP A 63 18.77 6.17 -1.59
N GLU A 64 19.15 6.58 -0.38
CA GLU A 64 20.53 6.93 -0.02
C GLU A 64 21.50 5.78 -0.29
N ALA A 65 21.10 4.55 0.04
CA ALA A 65 21.90 3.35 -0.22
C ALA A 65 22.17 3.09 -1.71
N ARG A 66 21.43 3.70 -2.64
CA ARG A 66 21.61 3.54 -4.09
C ARG A 66 22.37 4.68 -4.75
N ILE A 67 22.58 5.79 -4.05
CA ILE A 67 23.31 6.94 -4.59
C ILE A 67 24.68 6.52 -5.19
N PRO A 68 25.50 5.68 -4.51
CA PRO A 68 26.79 5.27 -5.07
C PRO A 68 26.70 4.50 -6.40
N GLU A 69 25.62 3.74 -6.62
CA GLU A 69 25.38 3.04 -7.90
C GLU A 69 24.99 4.04 -9.00
N TRP A 70 24.25 5.08 -8.66
CA TRP A 70 23.78 6.09 -9.61
C TRP A 70 24.90 7.04 -10.03
N GLU A 71 25.80 7.39 -9.11
CA GLU A 71 26.99 8.20 -9.39
C GLU A 71 27.94 7.54 -10.40
N GLN A 72 27.93 6.21 -10.48
CA GLN A 72 28.75 5.45 -11.45
C GLN A 72 28.13 5.38 -12.85
N LYS A 73 26.91 5.92 -13.05
CA LYS A 73 26.21 5.86 -14.34
C LYS A 73 26.19 7.21 -15.01
N ASP A 74 26.55 7.23 -16.28
CA ASP A 74 26.47 8.45 -17.11
C ASP A 74 25.02 8.97 -17.24
N ARG A 75 24.03 8.09 -17.14
CA ARG A 75 22.60 8.43 -17.21
C ARG A 75 21.76 7.52 -16.31
N ILE A 76 20.74 8.12 -15.70
CA ILE A 76 19.72 7.42 -14.92
C ILE A 76 18.32 7.78 -15.44
N VAL A 77 17.41 6.80 -15.43
CA VAL A 77 15.98 7.01 -15.66
C VAL A 77 15.28 6.97 -14.32
N LEU A 78 14.85 8.14 -13.82
CA LEU A 78 14.27 8.28 -12.47
C LEU A 78 13.05 7.36 -12.24
N PHE A 79 12.26 7.10 -13.28
CA PHE A 79 11.12 6.18 -13.18
C PHE A 79 11.55 4.72 -12.98
N ASP A 80 12.71 4.32 -13.48
CA ASP A 80 13.17 2.93 -13.40
C ASP A 80 13.82 2.62 -12.04
N ILE A 81 14.43 3.63 -11.41
CA ILE A 81 15.14 3.47 -10.13
C ILE A 81 14.20 3.37 -8.91
N GLN A 82 12.90 3.67 -9.06
CA GLN A 82 11.89 3.49 -8.01
C GLN A 82 11.66 2.01 -7.65
N HIS A 83 11.99 1.09 -8.56
CA HIS A 83 11.86 -0.33 -8.35
C HIS A 83 13.12 -0.89 -7.69
N VAL A 84 12.97 -1.59 -6.58
CA VAL A 84 14.09 -2.24 -5.90
C VAL A 84 14.39 -3.53 -6.65
N LYS A 85 15.47 -3.57 -7.43
CA LYS A 85 15.93 -4.84 -8.02
C LYS A 85 16.72 -5.60 -6.95
N LYS A 86 16.15 -6.67 -6.41
CA LYS A 86 16.90 -7.64 -5.58
C LYS A 86 17.28 -8.84 -6.44
N LYS A 87 18.50 -9.33 -6.25
CA LYS A 87 18.96 -10.60 -6.81
C LYS A 87 18.39 -11.72 -5.93
N THR A 88 17.66 -12.67 -6.52
CA THR A 88 17.15 -13.83 -5.78
C THR A 88 18.30 -14.83 -5.52
N PRO A 89 18.13 -15.79 -4.60
CA PRO A 89 19.11 -16.87 -4.41
C PRO A 89 19.38 -17.68 -5.70
N ALA A 90 18.42 -17.71 -6.63
CA ALA A 90 18.55 -18.35 -7.94
C ALA A 90 19.31 -17.50 -8.98
N GLY A 91 19.80 -16.31 -8.60
CA GLY A 91 20.56 -15.42 -9.48
C GLY A 91 19.73 -14.53 -10.41
N GLU A 92 18.40 -14.65 -10.37
CA GLU A 92 17.49 -13.83 -11.18
C GLU A 92 17.29 -12.43 -10.58
N TRP A 93 17.16 -11.43 -11.45
CA TRP A 93 16.78 -10.07 -11.04
C TRP A 93 15.25 -9.97 -10.95
N ARG A 94 14.71 -9.76 -9.74
CA ARG A 94 13.30 -9.40 -9.57
C ARG A 94 13.16 -7.96 -9.11
N ALA A 95 12.32 -7.21 -9.82
CA ALA A 95 11.84 -5.93 -9.38
C ALA A 95 10.84 -6.15 -8.23
N PHE A 96 11.28 -5.90 -7.01
CA PHE A 96 10.36 -5.73 -5.90
C PHE A 96 9.90 -4.28 -5.93
N SER A 97 8.59 -4.10 -6.06
CA SER A 97 8.00 -2.77 -5.88
C SER A 97 8.27 -2.28 -4.47
N PHE A 98 8.41 -0.97 -4.29
CA PHE A 98 8.44 -0.33 -2.97
C PHE A 98 7.30 -0.85 -2.07
N PHE A 99 6.12 -1.06 -2.66
CA PHE A 99 4.95 -1.64 -1.99
C PHE A 99 5.23 -3.05 -1.42
N SER A 100 6.00 -3.88 -2.12
CA SER A 100 6.35 -5.23 -1.67
C SER A 100 7.23 -5.20 -0.41
N ILE A 101 8.21 -4.31 -0.34
CA ILE A 101 9.10 -4.16 0.84
C ILE A 101 8.30 -3.66 2.05
N VAL A 102 7.51 -2.60 1.84
CA VAL A 102 6.64 -2.04 2.88
C VAL A 102 5.62 -3.09 3.34
N SER A 103 5.06 -3.88 2.43
CA SER A 103 4.10 -4.94 2.78
C SER A 103 4.74 -6.10 3.55
N SER A 104 6.01 -6.44 3.30
CA SER A 104 6.72 -7.47 4.08
C SER A 104 7.01 -7.00 5.51
N GLN A 105 7.42 -5.74 5.70
CA GLN A 105 7.54 -5.15 7.04
C GLN A 105 6.16 -4.93 7.71
N ASN A 106 5.13 -4.56 6.94
CA ASN A 106 3.78 -4.34 7.48
C ASN A 106 2.98 -5.62 7.70
N ALA A 107 3.40 -6.79 7.22
CA ALA A 107 2.72 -8.05 7.48
C ALA A 107 2.68 -8.37 8.99
N GLU A 108 3.77 -8.05 9.70
CA GLU A 108 3.83 -8.14 11.17
C GLU A 108 2.89 -7.13 11.84
N ASN A 109 2.81 -5.90 11.31
CA ASN A 109 1.87 -4.88 11.79
C ASN A 109 0.40 -5.23 11.50
N LEU A 110 0.10 -5.88 10.36
CA LEU A 110 -1.24 -6.34 10.00
C LEU A 110 -1.72 -7.47 10.92
N GLN A 111 -0.82 -8.36 11.36
CA GLN A 111 -1.16 -9.35 12.39
C GLN A 111 -1.52 -8.68 13.73
N ASN A 112 -0.78 -7.63 14.11
CA ASN A 112 -1.05 -6.87 15.34
C ASN A 112 -2.35 -6.05 15.26
N VAL A 113 -2.65 -5.46 14.10
CA VAL A 113 -3.91 -4.74 13.87
C VAL A 113 -5.10 -5.70 13.83
N ASN A 114 -4.98 -6.89 13.22
CA ASN A 114 -6.04 -7.91 13.30
C ASN A 114 -6.31 -8.33 14.76
N LYS A 115 -5.27 -8.51 15.58
CA LYS A 115 -5.42 -8.77 17.03
C LYS A 115 -6.12 -7.62 17.78
N GLN A 116 -5.87 -6.37 17.42
CA GLN A 116 -6.58 -5.21 18.00
C GLN A 116 -8.04 -5.14 17.54
N VAL A 117 -8.31 -5.40 16.27
CA VAL A 117 -9.67 -5.43 15.71
C VAL A 117 -10.50 -6.56 16.32
N ASP A 118 -9.90 -7.73 16.55
CA ASP A 118 -10.57 -8.85 17.21
C ASP A 118 -10.85 -8.55 18.69
N LYS A 119 -9.97 -7.83 19.39
CA LYS A 119 -10.26 -7.32 20.75
C LYS A 119 -11.46 -6.36 20.79
N ILE A 120 -11.62 -5.52 19.77
CA ILE A 120 -12.76 -4.59 19.66
C ILE A 120 -14.08 -5.35 19.40
N LYS A 121 -14.04 -6.46 18.68
CA LYS A 121 -15.23 -7.33 18.46
C LYS A 121 -15.66 -8.14 19.68
N VAL A 122 -14.75 -8.37 20.64
CA VAL A 122 -15.06 -9.12 21.88
C VAL A 122 -15.66 -8.22 22.96
N GLN A 123 -15.61 -6.89 22.79
CA GLN A 123 -16.10 -5.90 23.77
C GLN A 123 -17.42 -5.22 23.37
N ALA A 124 -18.08 -5.67 22.29
CA ALA A 124 -19.37 -5.16 21.80
C ALA A 124 -20.37 -6.32 21.69
#